data_AF-Q82P64-F1
#
_entry.id   AF-Q82P64-F1
#
_cell.length_a   1.000
_cell.length_b   1.000
_cell.length_c   1.000
_cell.angle_alpha   90.00
_cell.angle_beta   90.00
_cell.angle_gamma   90.00
#
_symmetry.space_group_name_H-M   'P 1'
#
loop_
_entity.id
_entity.type
_entity.pdbx_description
1 polymer ?
#
loop_
_entity_poly.entity_id
_entity_poly.type
_entity_poly.pdbx_seq_one_letter_code
_entity_poly.pdbx_strand_id
1 'polypeptide(L)'
;MIRFTMMPGEDGDCLLLEYGDGTFLRRILLDGGRSGTYPRIRPTLAGLDGLVDVLVVTHVDQDHLLGVLALLNDPDRSVEFGDVWFNGFDHLLEFEGFGAQDGEKLTSALVEQKLPWNDAFGGLSVEVGRELVWFDDGSTVDVLSPDRGQLESLAPDWVKECAKHGLIPGRDPDEIPLVPGFEHFGGVNVEELAARPFRPDTSKTNLTSIGLLFEFEGKRIILTGDADDRRLVRSIRPRAEAEGGRLHVDVLKVAHHGSDHNLSKDLLDLIDCDRYLISTSGARHDHPNAIAVARILKHGGAKKEIVFNYRDRAAIWDVDSLKDRFGYTVTAPAPDAEDGFVSFEL
;
A
#
# COMPACT_ATOMS: atom_id res chain seq x y z
N MET A 1 -7.36 11.95 -17.00
CA MET A 1 -5.92 11.95 -16.60
C MET A 1 -5.78 11.24 -15.29
N ILE A 2 -4.82 10.31 -15.20
CA ILE A 2 -4.43 9.66 -13.95
C ILE A 2 -2.91 9.67 -13.85
N ARG A 3 -2.36 10.24 -12.79
CA ARG A 3 -0.93 10.29 -12.50
C ARG A 3 -0.64 9.59 -11.19
N PHE A 4 0.35 8.73 -11.22
CA PHE A 4 0.89 8.09 -10.03
C PHE A 4 2.26 8.65 -9.71
N THR A 5 2.55 8.89 -8.44
CA THR A 5 3.88 9.25 -7.95
C THR A 5 4.22 8.39 -6.74
N MET A 6 5.17 7.48 -6.90
CA MET A 6 5.83 6.79 -5.80
C MET A 6 6.84 7.77 -5.18
N MET A 7 6.84 7.86 -3.85
CA MET A 7 7.68 8.77 -3.07
C MET A 7 8.63 7.97 -2.14
N PRO A 8 9.70 8.60 -1.61
CA PRO A 8 10.74 7.89 -0.87
C PRO A 8 10.31 7.47 0.56
N GLY A 9 9.40 6.51 0.67
CA GLY A 9 8.89 5.96 1.95
C GLY A 9 9.88 5.11 2.75
N GLU A 10 11.17 5.14 2.41
CA GLU A 10 12.21 4.24 2.91
C GLU A 10 11.88 2.76 2.68
N ASP A 11 11.64 2.00 3.74
CA ASP A 11 11.24 0.59 3.70
C ASP A 11 9.72 0.38 3.61
N GLY A 12 8.93 1.47 3.60
CA GLY A 12 7.48 1.43 3.51
C GLY A 12 6.84 2.13 2.30
N ASP A 13 5.53 2.37 2.41
CA ASP A 13 4.73 2.98 1.35
C ASP A 13 4.56 4.49 1.54
N CYS A 14 4.65 5.22 0.43
CA CYS A 14 4.25 6.61 0.33
C CYS A 14 3.95 6.93 -1.13
N LEU A 15 2.67 7.05 -1.47
CA LEU A 15 2.20 7.12 -2.86
C LEU A 15 1.21 8.29 -3.02
N LEU A 16 1.32 9.03 -4.11
CA LEU A 16 0.36 10.06 -4.49
C LEU A 16 -0.32 9.65 -5.80
N LEU A 17 -1.64 9.51 -5.76
CA LEU A 17 -2.51 9.32 -6.93
C LEU A 17 -3.23 10.64 -7.20
N GLU A 18 -3.05 11.19 -8.39
CA GLU A 18 -3.76 12.37 -8.87
C GLU A 18 -4.64 11.96 -10.06
N TYR A 19 -5.90 12.41 -10.11
CA TYR A 19 -6.78 12.12 -11.24
C TYR A 19 -7.77 13.25 -11.52
N GLY A 20 -8.22 13.33 -12.77
CA GLY A 20 -9.24 14.28 -13.20
C GLY A 20 -9.33 14.43 -14.72
N ASP A 21 -10.31 15.20 -15.20
CA ASP A 21 -10.62 15.36 -16.62
C ASP A 21 -10.35 16.78 -17.16
N GLY A 22 -9.64 17.60 -16.39
CA GLY A 22 -9.37 19.01 -16.69
C GLY A 22 -10.45 19.98 -16.20
N THR A 23 -11.60 19.49 -15.75
CA THR A 23 -12.61 20.29 -15.03
C THR A 23 -12.45 20.19 -13.51
N PHE A 24 -11.90 19.07 -13.05
CA PHE A 24 -11.49 18.85 -11.67
C PHE A 24 -10.12 18.15 -11.63
N LEU A 25 -9.49 18.19 -10.46
CA LEU A 25 -8.29 17.44 -10.12
C LEU A 25 -8.42 17.00 -8.66
N ARG A 26 -8.32 15.70 -8.42
CA ARG A 26 -8.36 15.10 -7.09
C ARG A 26 -7.07 14.39 -6.75
N ARG A 27 -6.79 14.29 -5.47
CA ARG A 27 -5.54 13.74 -4.93
C ARG A 27 -5.81 12.77 -3.79
N ILE A 28 -5.26 11.58 -3.91
CA ILE A 28 -5.28 10.55 -2.87
C ILE A 28 -3.83 10.31 -2.44
N LEU A 29 -3.51 10.63 -1.19
CA LEU A 29 -2.21 10.32 -0.58
C LEU A 29 -2.35 9.01 0.18
N LEU A 30 -1.53 8.02 -0.12
CA LEU A 30 -1.50 6.74 0.57
C LEU A 30 -0.20 6.63 1.36
N ASP A 31 -0.35 6.49 2.67
CA ASP A 31 0.71 6.36 3.65
C ASP A 31 1.76 7.49 3.59
N GLY A 32 2.65 7.50 4.58
CA GLY A 32 3.66 8.55 4.74
C GLY A 32 5.07 8.02 4.80
N GLY A 33 5.29 6.71 4.68
CA GLY A 33 6.61 6.13 4.93
C GLY A 33 7.03 6.21 6.39
N ARG A 34 8.33 6.04 6.63
CA ARG A 34 8.99 6.36 7.91
C ARG A 34 9.00 7.88 8.17
N SER A 35 9.36 8.29 9.39
CA SER A 35 9.43 9.72 9.78
C SER A 35 10.39 10.55 8.93
N GLY A 36 11.46 9.94 8.40
CA GLY A 36 12.42 10.59 7.49
C GLY A 36 11.85 10.95 6.12
N THR A 37 10.69 10.39 5.76
CA THR A 37 10.02 10.61 4.47
C THR A 37 9.44 12.01 4.36
N TYR A 38 8.75 12.51 5.39
CA TYR A 38 8.02 13.79 5.32
C TYR A 38 8.90 14.96 4.86
N PRO A 39 10.10 15.20 5.43
CA PRO A 39 10.98 16.27 4.96
C PRO A 39 11.33 16.19 3.46
N ARG A 40 11.40 14.98 2.90
CA ARG A 40 11.72 14.75 1.48
C ARG A 40 10.52 15.00 0.57
N ILE A 41 9.31 14.69 1.01
CA ILE A 41 8.08 14.87 0.23
C ILE A 41 7.42 16.23 0.43
N ARG A 42 7.81 17.00 1.46
CA ARG A 42 7.27 18.33 1.75
C ARG A 42 7.31 19.27 0.54
N PRO A 43 8.38 19.33 -0.29
CA PRO A 43 8.37 20.15 -1.50
C PRO A 43 7.32 19.71 -2.53
N THR A 44 7.11 18.39 -2.68
CA THR A 44 6.07 17.83 -3.56
C THR A 44 4.68 18.23 -3.06
N LEU A 45 4.41 18.07 -1.76
CA LEU A 45 3.14 18.47 -1.15
C LEU A 45 2.92 19.99 -1.21
N ALA A 46 3.99 20.80 -1.11
CA ALA A 46 3.91 22.26 -1.24
C ALA A 46 3.65 22.73 -2.67
N GLY A 47 3.93 21.88 -3.66
CA GLY A 47 3.56 22.12 -5.05
C GLY A 47 2.10 21.81 -5.36
N LEU A 48 1.34 21.22 -4.43
CA LEU A 48 -0.08 20.96 -4.59
C LEU A 48 -0.89 22.24 -4.28
N ASP A 49 -2.11 22.33 -4.80
CA ASP A 49 -3.03 23.47 -4.58
C ASP A 49 -3.64 23.50 -3.16
N GLY A 50 -2.88 23.09 -2.15
CA GLY A 50 -3.24 23.14 -0.73
C GLY A 50 -4.22 22.06 -0.26
N LEU A 51 -4.67 21.15 -1.11
CA LEU A 51 -5.63 20.12 -0.75
C LEU A 51 -5.24 18.73 -1.26
N VAL A 52 -5.31 17.76 -0.35
CA VAL A 52 -5.37 16.33 -0.63
C VAL A 52 -6.79 15.87 -0.30
N ASP A 53 -7.55 15.38 -1.28
CA ASP A 53 -8.95 15.00 -1.08
C ASP A 53 -9.08 13.86 -0.06
N VAL A 54 -8.21 12.85 -0.15
CA VAL A 54 -8.20 11.71 0.77
C VAL A 54 -6.78 11.33 1.17
N LEU A 55 -6.51 11.28 2.47
CA LEU A 55 -5.33 10.62 3.02
C LEU A 55 -5.72 9.22 3.51
N VAL A 56 -5.12 8.18 2.95
CA VAL A 56 -5.32 6.80 3.41
C VAL A 56 -4.10 6.37 4.21
N VAL A 57 -4.30 6.04 5.48
CA VAL A 57 -3.31 5.38 6.31
C VAL A 57 -3.70 3.91 6.40
N THR A 58 -2.97 3.06 5.68
CA THR A 58 -3.41 1.69 5.42
C THR A 58 -3.50 0.87 6.70
N HIS A 59 -2.54 1.03 7.61
CA HIS A 59 -2.48 0.38 8.93
C HIS A 59 -1.48 1.09 9.85
N VAL A 60 -1.23 0.52 11.03
CA VAL A 60 -0.46 1.16 12.13
C VAL A 60 1.05 0.95 12.09
N ASP A 61 1.57 0.21 11.11
CA ASP A 61 3.00 -0.09 11.10
C ASP A 61 3.82 1.15 10.75
N GLN A 62 5.01 1.20 11.34
CA GLN A 62 5.77 2.44 11.47
C GLN A 62 6.33 2.94 10.13
N ASP A 63 6.60 2.03 9.20
CA ASP A 63 6.99 2.28 7.82
C ASP A 63 5.84 2.83 6.96
N HIS A 64 4.60 2.83 7.45
CA HIS A 64 3.47 3.48 6.77
C HIS A 64 3.04 4.77 7.48
N LEU A 65 3.01 4.74 8.83
CA LEU A 65 2.37 5.76 9.65
C LEU A 65 3.29 6.95 10.02
N LEU A 66 4.59 6.73 10.25
CA LEU A 66 5.41 7.72 10.95
C LEU A 66 5.61 9.02 10.16
N GLY A 67 5.69 8.96 8.83
CA GLY A 67 5.75 10.16 8.00
C GLY A 67 4.44 10.94 7.98
N VAL A 68 3.29 10.26 8.10
CA VAL A 68 1.98 10.92 8.26
C VAL A 68 1.95 11.68 9.58
N LEU A 69 2.42 11.07 10.68
CA LEU A 69 2.53 11.77 11.96
C LEU A 69 3.47 12.97 11.87
N ALA A 70 4.58 12.87 11.14
CA ALA A 70 5.48 14.00 10.94
C ALA A 70 4.81 15.14 10.15
N LEU A 71 4.03 14.81 9.11
CA LEU A 71 3.23 15.76 8.32
C LEU A 71 2.15 16.44 9.17
N LEU A 72 1.37 15.68 9.93
CA LEU A 72 0.31 16.24 10.78
C LEU A 72 0.85 17.09 11.94
N ASN A 73 2.06 16.82 12.42
CA ASN A 73 2.71 17.60 13.47
C ASN A 73 3.44 18.85 12.95
N ASP A 74 3.53 19.06 11.64
CA ASP A 74 4.07 20.28 11.06
C ASP A 74 3.00 21.39 11.05
N PRO A 75 3.13 22.44 11.88
CA PRO A 75 2.18 23.55 11.87
C PRO A 75 2.24 24.38 10.58
N ASP A 76 3.33 24.25 9.81
CA ASP A 76 3.56 24.92 8.53
C ASP A 76 3.39 23.92 7.37
N ARG A 77 2.59 22.85 7.54
CA ARG A 77 2.24 21.96 6.44
C ARG A 77 1.52 22.74 5.34
N SER A 78 1.77 22.33 4.10
CA SER A 78 1.27 23.04 2.92
C SER A 78 -0.07 22.51 2.39
N VAL A 79 -0.59 21.43 2.97
CA VAL A 79 -1.82 20.75 2.51
C VAL A 79 -2.77 20.50 3.67
N GLU A 80 -4.06 20.59 3.37
CA GLU A 80 -5.14 20.07 4.22
C GLU A 80 -5.73 18.80 3.62
N PHE A 81 -6.52 18.08 4.42
CA PHE A 81 -7.15 16.82 4.05
C PHE A 81 -8.66 16.96 3.99
N GLY A 82 -9.27 16.51 2.89
CA GLY A 82 -10.73 16.44 2.75
C GLY A 82 -11.35 15.33 3.59
N ASP A 83 -10.67 14.18 3.66
CA ASP A 83 -10.97 13.06 4.56
C ASP A 83 -9.68 12.29 4.89
N VAL A 84 -9.63 11.69 6.08
CA VAL A 84 -8.55 10.80 6.49
C VAL A 84 -9.14 9.42 6.74
N TRP A 85 -8.67 8.43 5.99
CA TRP A 85 -9.09 7.05 6.08
C TRP A 85 -8.09 6.25 6.91
N PHE A 86 -8.53 5.85 8.11
CA PHE A 86 -7.70 5.09 9.04
C PHE A 86 -8.58 4.29 10.02
N ASN A 87 -8.29 3.01 10.17
CA ASN A 87 -8.93 2.15 11.16
C ASN A 87 -8.19 2.24 12.52
N GLY A 88 -8.48 3.29 13.29
CA GLY A 88 -8.06 3.40 14.69
C GLY A 88 -8.81 2.44 15.62
N PHE A 89 -8.47 2.43 16.91
CA PHE A 89 -9.02 1.47 17.86
C PHE A 89 -10.55 1.46 17.96
N ASP A 90 -11.18 2.64 17.94
CA ASP A 90 -12.64 2.79 18.01
C ASP A 90 -13.36 2.05 16.88
N HIS A 91 -12.68 1.86 15.74
CA HIS A 91 -13.19 1.16 14.57
C HIS A 91 -13.05 -0.36 14.64
N LEU A 92 -12.22 -0.91 15.53
CA LEU A 92 -11.95 -2.34 15.59
C LEU A 92 -13.13 -3.15 16.13
N LEU A 93 -13.93 -2.58 17.04
CA LEU A 93 -15.02 -3.28 17.72
C LEU A 93 -16.41 -2.65 17.55
N GLU A 94 -16.55 -1.58 16.75
CA GLU A 94 -17.81 -0.82 16.56
C GLU A 94 -18.53 -0.41 17.87
N PHE A 95 -17.81 -0.31 18.98
CA PHE A 95 -18.39 0.16 20.24
C PHE A 95 -18.20 1.67 20.35
N GLU A 96 -19.30 2.42 20.35
CA GLU A 96 -19.32 3.74 20.98
C GLU A 96 -19.13 3.53 22.49
N GLY A 97 -17.92 3.74 23.02
CA GLY A 97 -17.78 3.81 24.48
C GLY A 97 -16.49 3.34 25.12
N PHE A 98 -15.34 3.49 24.48
CA PHE A 98 -14.12 3.71 25.25
C PHE A 98 -13.47 4.99 24.79
N GLY A 99 -13.75 6.08 25.51
CA GLY A 99 -12.86 7.23 25.51
C GLY A 99 -11.49 6.77 26.01
N ALA A 100 -10.64 6.33 25.10
CA ALA A 100 -9.21 6.22 25.33
C ALA A 100 -8.70 7.66 25.41
N GLN A 101 -8.83 8.26 26.59
CA GLN A 101 -8.29 9.59 26.87
C GLN A 101 -6.77 9.66 26.71
N ASP A 102 -6.08 8.54 26.48
CA ASP A 102 -4.64 8.50 26.26
C ASP A 102 -4.27 7.34 25.32
N GLY A 103 -3.62 7.61 24.18
CA GLY A 103 -2.61 6.66 23.66
C GLY A 103 -2.49 6.37 22.16
N GLU A 104 -3.14 7.08 21.24
CA GLU A 104 -2.90 6.87 19.80
C GLU A 104 -2.51 8.17 19.12
N LYS A 105 -1.22 8.33 18.78
CA LYS A 105 -0.71 9.58 18.20
C LYS A 105 -1.47 10.04 16.96
N LEU A 106 -1.91 9.12 16.10
CA LEU A 106 -2.67 9.48 14.90
C LEU A 106 -4.09 9.87 15.27
N THR A 107 -4.82 9.00 15.95
CA THR A 107 -6.20 9.27 16.41
C THR A 107 -6.29 10.57 17.23
N SER A 108 -5.35 10.78 18.16
CA SER A 108 -5.24 12.03 18.92
C SER A 108 -4.98 13.24 18.01
N ALA A 109 -4.06 13.13 17.04
CA ALA A 109 -3.81 14.22 16.09
C ALA A 109 -5.04 14.54 15.23
N LEU A 110 -5.78 13.53 14.75
CA LEU A 110 -7.00 13.74 13.96
C LEU A 110 -8.07 14.47 14.78
N VAL A 111 -8.30 14.03 16.03
CA VAL A 111 -9.28 14.63 16.94
C VAL A 111 -8.89 16.04 17.38
N GLU A 112 -7.64 16.26 17.78
CA GLU A 112 -7.14 17.57 18.24
C GLU A 112 -7.19 18.62 17.13
N GLN A 113 -6.88 18.22 15.90
CA GLN A 113 -6.89 19.09 14.73
C GLN A 113 -8.26 19.18 14.05
N LYS A 114 -9.24 18.37 14.50
CA LYS A 114 -10.59 18.29 13.93
C LYS A 114 -10.58 17.96 12.43
N LEU A 115 -9.71 17.03 12.05
CA LEU A 115 -9.68 16.52 10.68
C LEU A 115 -10.88 15.58 10.47
N PRO A 116 -11.53 15.62 9.29
CA PRO A 116 -12.53 14.63 8.93
C PRO A 116 -11.91 13.22 8.97
N TRP A 117 -12.61 12.26 9.59
CA TRP A 117 -12.07 10.94 9.87
C TRP A 117 -13.07 9.86 9.52
N ASN A 118 -12.76 9.13 8.45
CA ASN A 118 -13.64 8.16 7.81
C ASN A 118 -15.02 8.77 7.52
N ASP A 119 -15.09 10.06 7.19
CA ASP A 119 -16.36 10.77 6.96
C ASP A 119 -17.12 10.14 5.78
N ALA A 120 -16.40 9.69 4.75
CA ALA A 120 -16.95 8.95 3.62
C ALA A 120 -17.65 7.64 4.03
N PHE A 121 -17.34 7.10 5.21
CA PHE A 121 -17.95 5.91 5.81
C PHE A 121 -18.86 6.24 7.01
N GLY A 122 -19.21 7.52 7.19
CA GLY A 122 -20.02 7.99 8.33
C GLY A 122 -19.31 7.90 9.67
N GLY A 123 -17.98 8.00 9.70
CA GLY A 123 -17.16 7.84 10.90
C GLY A 123 -17.02 6.40 11.39
N LEU A 124 -17.33 5.42 10.53
CA LEU A 124 -17.17 3.99 10.82
C LEU A 124 -15.88 3.45 10.19
N SER A 125 -15.57 2.20 10.46
CA SER A 125 -14.37 1.54 9.90
C SER A 125 -14.38 1.49 8.37
N VAL A 126 -13.21 1.66 7.77
CA VAL A 126 -12.94 1.38 6.36
C VAL A 126 -12.77 -0.14 6.19
N GLU A 127 -13.80 -0.83 5.72
CA GLU A 127 -13.77 -2.30 5.56
C GLU A 127 -14.63 -2.80 4.39
N VAL A 128 -14.36 -4.04 3.97
CA VAL A 128 -15.10 -4.71 2.90
C VAL A 128 -16.60 -4.74 3.21
N GLY A 129 -17.40 -4.19 2.30
CA GLY A 129 -18.86 -4.18 2.40
C GLY A 129 -19.45 -3.03 3.23
N ARG A 130 -18.62 -2.14 3.78
CA ARG A 130 -19.09 -0.88 4.37
C ARG A 130 -19.64 0.03 3.28
N GLU A 131 -20.74 0.72 3.57
CA GLU A 131 -21.26 1.76 2.69
C GLU A 131 -20.26 2.92 2.60
N LEU A 132 -19.95 3.34 1.38
CA LEU A 132 -19.01 4.42 1.07
C LEU A 132 -19.75 5.50 0.28
N VAL A 133 -19.67 6.74 0.76
CA VAL A 133 -20.04 7.93 0.00
C VAL A 133 -18.79 8.42 -0.73
N TRP A 134 -18.77 8.24 -2.05
CA TRP A 134 -17.68 8.68 -2.90
C TRP A 134 -18.05 9.92 -3.73
N PHE A 135 -17.06 10.49 -4.43
CA PHE A 135 -17.25 11.62 -5.32
C PHE A 135 -18.13 11.25 -6.52
N ASP A 136 -19.03 12.15 -6.93
CA ASP A 136 -19.81 12.03 -8.17
C ASP A 136 -19.04 12.65 -9.35
N ASP A 137 -17.92 12.02 -9.72
CA ASP A 137 -17.01 12.50 -10.76
C ASP A 137 -16.66 11.42 -11.80
N GLY A 138 -17.41 10.32 -11.80
CA GLY A 138 -17.18 9.17 -12.68
C GLY A 138 -16.07 8.22 -12.21
N SER A 139 -15.41 8.50 -11.08
CA SER A 139 -14.56 7.52 -10.41
C SER A 139 -15.34 6.64 -9.42
N THR A 140 -14.78 5.47 -9.10
CA THR A 140 -15.29 4.59 -8.05
C THR A 140 -14.15 4.08 -7.18
N VAL A 141 -14.49 3.76 -5.92
CA VAL A 141 -13.58 3.10 -4.98
C VAL A 141 -14.33 1.98 -4.29
N ASP A 142 -13.72 0.79 -4.26
CA ASP A 142 -14.17 -0.36 -3.50
C ASP A 142 -13.11 -0.77 -2.48
N VAL A 143 -13.52 -1.07 -1.24
CA VAL A 143 -12.62 -1.63 -0.23
C VAL A 143 -12.47 -3.14 -0.46
N LEU A 144 -11.23 -3.59 -0.67
CA LEU A 144 -10.85 -5.00 -0.86
C LEU A 144 -10.37 -5.68 0.43
N SER A 145 -9.87 -4.90 1.38
CA SER A 145 -9.33 -5.32 2.68
C SER A 145 -9.39 -4.13 3.64
N PRO A 146 -9.47 -4.35 4.96
CA PRO A 146 -9.76 -5.60 5.65
C PRO A 146 -11.25 -5.94 5.66
N ASP A 147 -11.61 -7.13 6.14
CA ASP A 147 -12.98 -7.42 6.59
C ASP A 147 -13.13 -7.22 8.11
N ARG A 148 -14.38 -7.20 8.58
CA ARG A 148 -14.73 -7.04 10.00
C ARG A 148 -14.00 -8.03 10.91
N GLY A 149 -13.89 -9.29 10.51
CA GLY A 149 -13.24 -10.31 11.30
C GLY A 149 -11.73 -10.06 11.46
N GLN A 150 -11.08 -9.52 10.43
CA GLN A 150 -9.68 -9.11 10.51
C GLN A 150 -9.49 -7.92 11.47
N LEU A 151 -10.35 -6.90 11.39
CA LEU A 151 -10.31 -5.76 12.32
C LEU A 151 -10.50 -6.19 13.77
N GLU A 152 -11.54 -6.98 14.06
CA GLU A 152 -11.83 -7.49 15.41
C GLU A 152 -10.66 -8.31 15.98
N SER A 153 -9.93 -9.03 15.12
CA SER A 153 -8.81 -9.88 15.53
C SER A 153 -7.61 -9.10 16.08
N LEU A 154 -7.49 -7.82 15.73
CA LEU A 154 -6.41 -6.95 16.19
C LEU A 154 -6.69 -6.35 17.58
N ALA A 155 -7.96 -6.19 17.95
CA ALA A 155 -8.36 -5.49 19.18
C ALA A 155 -7.71 -6.05 20.48
N PRO A 156 -7.61 -7.38 20.71
CA PRO A 156 -6.99 -7.91 21.93
C PRO A 156 -5.51 -7.56 22.06
N ASP A 157 -4.76 -7.64 20.96
CA ASP A 157 -3.35 -7.25 20.92
C ASP A 157 -3.23 -5.74 21.05
N TRP A 158 -4.18 -4.99 20.49
CA TRP A 158 -4.22 -3.55 20.61
C TRP A 158 -4.28 -3.12 22.08
N VAL A 159 -5.29 -3.61 22.80
CA VAL A 159 -5.45 -3.35 24.25
C VAL A 159 -4.18 -3.73 25.03
N LYS A 160 -3.58 -4.88 24.70
CA LYS A 160 -2.39 -5.39 25.39
C LYS A 160 -1.17 -4.48 25.19
N GLU A 161 -0.95 -3.96 23.99
CA GLU A 161 0.19 -3.09 23.71
C GLU A 161 -0.02 -1.67 24.26
N CYS A 162 -1.23 -1.11 24.17
CA CYS A 162 -1.60 0.13 24.86
C CYS A 162 -1.31 0.04 26.38
N ALA A 163 -1.66 -1.09 27.01
CA ALA A 163 -1.42 -1.31 28.44
C ALA A 163 0.08 -1.42 28.83
N LYS A 164 0.95 -1.81 27.90
CA LYS A 164 2.39 -1.97 28.15
C LYS A 164 3.21 -0.72 27.86
N HIS A 165 2.89 -0.02 26.78
CA HIS A 165 3.73 1.03 26.23
C HIS A 165 2.99 2.36 26.02
N GLY A 166 1.72 2.48 26.43
CA GLY A 166 0.90 3.69 26.30
C GLY A 166 0.63 4.11 24.86
N LEU A 167 1.10 3.32 23.89
CA LEU A 167 1.02 3.51 22.45
C LEU A 167 1.09 2.13 21.81
N ILE A 168 0.49 1.98 20.64
CA ILE A 168 0.86 0.92 19.71
C ILE A 168 1.67 1.53 18.59
N PRO A 169 3.00 1.43 18.68
CA PRO A 169 3.77 1.24 17.47
C PRO A 169 3.42 -0.16 16.97
N GLY A 170 2.92 -0.26 15.73
CA GLY A 170 3.00 -1.51 14.99
C GLY A 170 4.40 -2.08 15.20
N ARG A 171 4.46 -3.25 15.85
CA ARG A 171 5.71 -3.87 16.20
C ARG A 171 6.09 -4.64 14.94
N ASP A 172 7.07 -4.14 14.19
CA ASP A 172 7.72 -4.91 13.13
C ASP A 172 7.95 -6.31 13.75
N PRO A 173 7.37 -7.40 13.18
CA PRO A 173 7.47 -8.72 13.78
C PRO A 173 8.94 -8.97 14.08
N ASP A 174 9.25 -9.28 15.35
CA ASP A 174 10.61 -9.47 15.86
C ASP A 174 11.42 -10.21 14.79
N GLU A 175 12.47 -9.55 14.30
CA GLU A 175 13.41 -9.99 13.26
C GLU A 175 13.04 -11.34 12.67
N ILE A 176 12.28 -11.38 11.57
CA ILE A 176 12.31 -12.58 10.73
C ILE A 176 13.80 -12.81 10.47
N PRO A 177 14.39 -13.90 10.97
CA PRO A 177 15.83 -14.08 10.85
C PRO A 177 16.15 -13.94 9.38
N LEU A 178 17.11 -13.04 9.08
CA LEU A 178 17.66 -12.87 7.74
C LEU A 178 17.79 -14.27 7.14
N VAL A 179 16.90 -14.61 6.21
CA VAL A 179 17.12 -15.78 5.38
C VAL A 179 18.45 -15.45 4.72
N PRO A 180 19.50 -16.27 4.91
CA PRO A 180 20.83 -15.95 4.42
C PRO A 180 20.66 -15.42 3.01
N GLY A 181 21.07 -14.17 2.80
CA GLY A 181 20.98 -13.55 1.48
C GLY A 181 21.52 -14.57 0.50
N PHE A 182 20.73 -14.91 -0.52
CA PHE A 182 21.20 -15.83 -1.53
C PHE A 182 22.48 -15.25 -2.08
N GLU A 183 23.64 -15.81 -1.69
CA GLU A 183 24.89 -15.49 -2.34
C GLU A 183 24.65 -15.80 -3.82
N HIS A 184 24.57 -14.75 -4.65
CA HIS A 184 24.37 -14.86 -6.08
C HIS A 184 25.64 -15.42 -6.74
N PHE A 185 25.94 -16.69 -6.46
CA PHE A 185 26.84 -17.49 -7.26
C PHE A 185 26.02 -18.17 -8.36
N GLY A 186 25.61 -17.38 -9.36
CA GLY A 186 24.80 -17.82 -10.51
C GLY A 186 23.61 -16.91 -10.78
N GLY A 187 23.04 -17.00 -12.00
CA GLY A 187 21.88 -16.21 -12.40
C GLY A 187 20.60 -16.60 -11.65
N VAL A 188 19.65 -15.66 -11.53
CA VAL A 188 18.35 -15.84 -10.87
C VAL A 188 17.52 -16.92 -11.58
N ASN A 189 17.12 -17.97 -10.86
CA ASN A 189 16.24 -19.03 -11.37
C ASN A 189 14.77 -18.73 -11.03
N VAL A 190 14.09 -18.00 -11.92
CA VAL A 190 12.71 -17.56 -11.75
C VAL A 190 11.73 -18.73 -11.56
N GLU A 191 11.89 -19.83 -12.29
CA GLU A 191 10.99 -20.98 -12.15
C GLU A 191 11.09 -21.65 -10.77
N GLU A 192 12.32 -21.82 -10.27
CA GLU A 192 12.52 -22.41 -8.93
C GLU A 192 11.94 -21.49 -7.85
N LEU A 193 12.21 -20.19 -7.95
CA LEU A 193 11.71 -19.20 -7.00
C LEU A 193 10.18 -19.12 -7.01
N ALA A 194 9.56 -19.03 -8.19
CA ALA A 194 8.11 -18.96 -8.33
C ALA A 194 7.40 -20.23 -7.82
N ALA A 195 8.06 -21.40 -7.90
CA ALA A 195 7.53 -22.67 -7.41
C ALA A 195 7.65 -22.85 -5.88
N ARG A 196 8.31 -21.93 -5.16
CA ARG A 196 8.45 -22.02 -3.70
C ARG A 196 7.08 -21.98 -3.01
N PRO A 197 6.84 -22.85 -1.99
CA PRO A 197 5.56 -22.90 -1.29
C PRO A 197 5.15 -21.54 -0.74
N PHE A 198 3.91 -21.15 -0.98
CA PHE A 198 3.35 -19.95 -0.39
C PHE A 198 3.03 -20.18 1.09
N ARG A 199 3.46 -19.23 1.94
CA ARG A 199 3.11 -19.18 3.35
C ARG A 199 2.47 -17.81 3.59
N PRO A 200 1.20 -17.73 3.99
CA PRO A 200 0.55 -16.45 4.16
C PRO A 200 1.15 -15.68 5.33
N ASP A 201 1.11 -14.35 5.23
CA ASP A 201 1.40 -13.45 6.33
C ASP A 201 0.48 -13.74 7.53
N THR A 202 1.02 -13.56 8.73
CA THR A 202 0.31 -13.77 10.00
C THR A 202 0.38 -12.55 10.92
N SER A 203 1.03 -11.47 10.47
CA SER A 203 1.06 -10.18 11.17
C SER A 203 -0.35 -9.62 11.31
N LYS A 204 -0.82 -9.46 12.54
CA LYS A 204 -2.19 -8.98 12.82
C LYS A 204 -2.40 -7.55 12.34
N THR A 205 -1.37 -6.71 12.33
CA THR A 205 -1.43 -5.34 11.82
C THR A 205 -1.59 -5.34 10.31
N ASN A 206 -0.78 -6.12 9.59
CA ASN A 206 -0.84 -6.26 8.13
C ASN A 206 -2.21 -6.78 7.67
N LEU A 207 -2.80 -7.74 8.41
CA LEU A 207 -4.15 -8.25 8.15
C LEU A 207 -5.23 -7.14 8.15
N THR A 208 -4.99 -6.02 8.84
CA THR A 208 -5.92 -4.87 8.92
C THR A 208 -5.68 -3.79 7.88
N SER A 209 -4.72 -4.00 6.96
CA SER A 209 -4.40 -3.00 5.93
C SER A 209 -5.58 -2.70 5.02
N ILE A 210 -5.87 -1.41 4.86
CA ILE A 210 -6.85 -0.90 3.90
C ILE A 210 -6.31 -1.17 2.49
N GLY A 211 -6.99 -2.07 1.78
CA GLY A 211 -6.77 -2.34 0.37
C GLY A 211 -7.92 -1.77 -0.45
N LEU A 212 -7.62 -1.08 -1.55
CA LEU A 212 -8.59 -0.36 -2.38
C LEU A 212 -8.51 -0.83 -3.83
N LEU A 213 -9.66 -0.85 -4.49
CA LEU A 213 -9.83 -0.94 -5.93
C LEU A 213 -10.41 0.40 -6.40
N PHE A 214 -9.61 1.19 -7.12
CA PHE A 214 -10.01 2.47 -7.69
C PHE A 214 -10.24 2.32 -9.20
N GLU A 215 -11.33 2.89 -9.71
CA GLU A 215 -11.59 2.97 -11.15
C GLU A 215 -11.89 4.41 -11.59
N PHE A 216 -11.33 4.82 -12.73
CA PHE A 216 -11.64 6.11 -13.37
C PHE A 216 -11.33 6.04 -14.86
N GLU A 217 -12.21 6.59 -15.72
CA GLU A 217 -12.04 6.58 -17.19
C GLU A 217 -11.72 5.18 -17.78
N GLY A 218 -12.25 4.11 -17.17
CA GLY A 218 -12.02 2.73 -17.59
C GLY A 218 -10.67 2.14 -17.17
N LYS A 219 -9.88 2.88 -16.38
CA LYS A 219 -8.63 2.41 -15.76
C LYS A 219 -8.90 1.82 -14.39
N ARG A 220 -8.21 0.73 -14.05
CA ARG A 220 -8.35 0.01 -12.78
C ARG A 220 -7.04 -0.04 -12.01
N ILE A 221 -7.05 0.44 -10.77
CA ILE A 221 -5.89 0.52 -9.88
C ILE A 221 -6.19 -0.23 -8.60
N ILE A 222 -5.29 -1.13 -8.19
CA ILE A 222 -5.37 -1.82 -6.89
C ILE A 222 -4.24 -1.31 -5.99
N LEU A 223 -4.60 -0.80 -4.82
CA LEU A 223 -3.69 -0.26 -3.80
C LEU A 223 -3.83 -1.12 -2.56
N THR A 224 -2.82 -1.91 -2.22
CA THR A 224 -2.99 -2.99 -1.24
C THR A 224 -2.55 -2.65 0.18
N GLY A 225 -1.70 -1.63 0.36
CA GLY A 225 -0.85 -1.55 1.57
C GLY A 225 -0.22 -2.91 1.82
N ASP A 226 -0.37 -3.43 3.03
CA ASP A 226 0.18 -4.73 3.45
C ASP A 226 -0.89 -5.82 3.57
N ALA A 227 -2.00 -5.67 2.85
CA ALA A 227 -3.17 -6.54 2.96
C ALA A 227 -2.84 -8.03 2.79
N ASP A 228 -3.61 -8.86 3.51
CA ASP A 228 -3.55 -10.31 3.43
C ASP A 228 -3.93 -10.80 2.01
N ASP A 229 -3.07 -11.63 1.44
CA ASP A 229 -3.28 -12.23 0.12
C ASP A 229 -4.62 -12.96 0.01
N ARG A 230 -5.02 -13.73 1.03
CA ARG A 230 -6.26 -14.52 0.97
C ARG A 230 -7.48 -13.62 1.01
N ARG A 231 -7.42 -12.49 1.73
CA ARG A 231 -8.46 -11.47 1.74
C ARG A 231 -8.59 -10.84 0.36
N LEU A 232 -7.47 -10.45 -0.26
CA LEU A 232 -7.45 -9.91 -1.64
C LEU A 232 -8.02 -10.93 -2.64
N VAL A 233 -7.59 -12.20 -2.58
CA VAL A 233 -8.12 -13.29 -3.42
C VAL A 233 -9.64 -13.41 -3.28
N ARG A 234 -10.18 -13.38 -2.05
CA ARG A 234 -11.62 -13.48 -1.82
C ARG A 234 -12.39 -12.27 -2.38
N SER A 235 -11.81 -11.07 -2.30
CA SER A 235 -12.44 -9.84 -2.78
C SER A 235 -12.35 -9.71 -4.32
N ILE A 236 -11.27 -10.17 -4.94
CA ILE A 236 -11.04 -10.08 -6.38
C ILE A 236 -11.72 -11.20 -7.15
N ARG A 237 -11.79 -12.43 -6.60
CA ARG A 237 -12.31 -13.61 -7.30
C ARG A 237 -13.67 -13.41 -7.96
N PRO A 238 -14.71 -12.86 -7.30
CA PRO A 238 -16.01 -12.67 -7.94
C PRO A 238 -15.95 -11.72 -9.15
N ARG A 239 -15.06 -10.72 -9.11
CA ARG A 239 -14.85 -9.75 -10.21
C ARG A 239 -14.12 -10.42 -11.37
N ALA A 240 -13.08 -11.19 -11.07
CA ALA A 240 -12.34 -11.97 -12.06
C ALA A 240 -13.24 -13.02 -12.74
N GLU A 241 -14.09 -13.72 -11.99
CA GLU A 241 -15.05 -14.69 -12.52
C GLU A 241 -16.07 -14.02 -13.47
N ALA A 242 -16.52 -12.81 -13.14
CA ALA A 242 -17.39 -12.02 -14.02
C ALA A 242 -16.70 -11.59 -15.34
N GLU A 243 -15.37 -11.46 -15.35
CA GLU A 243 -14.56 -11.13 -16.53
C GLU A 243 -13.96 -12.37 -17.23
N GLY A 244 -14.48 -13.58 -16.97
CA GLY A 244 -14.03 -14.81 -17.65
C GLY A 244 -12.80 -15.47 -17.02
N GLY A 245 -12.51 -15.15 -15.76
CA GLY A 245 -11.52 -15.81 -14.90
C GLY A 245 -10.35 -14.93 -14.47
N ARG A 246 -10.13 -13.78 -15.13
CA ARG A 246 -9.09 -12.81 -14.77
C ARG A 246 -9.63 -11.40 -14.85
N LEU A 247 -9.37 -10.62 -13.81
CA LEU A 247 -9.66 -9.19 -13.73
C LEU A 247 -8.52 -8.41 -14.40
N HIS A 248 -8.81 -7.60 -15.41
CA HIS A 248 -7.79 -6.70 -15.96
C HIS A 248 -7.49 -5.56 -14.98
N VAL A 249 -6.21 -5.26 -14.72
CA VAL A 249 -5.78 -4.22 -13.77
C VAL A 249 -4.63 -3.41 -14.38
N ASP A 250 -4.80 -2.10 -14.60
CA ASP A 250 -3.73 -1.26 -15.15
C ASP A 250 -2.55 -1.16 -14.18
N VAL A 251 -2.83 -1.00 -12.88
CA VAL A 251 -1.78 -0.81 -11.85
C VAL A 251 -2.10 -1.61 -10.59
N LEU A 252 -1.15 -2.43 -10.14
CA LEU A 252 -1.17 -3.06 -8.82
C LEU A 252 0.00 -2.53 -8.00
N LYS A 253 -0.27 -1.85 -6.89
CA LYS A 253 0.72 -1.74 -5.82
C LYS A 253 0.88 -3.13 -5.20
N VAL A 254 2.07 -3.70 -5.29
CA VAL A 254 2.36 -5.00 -4.71
C VAL A 254 2.33 -4.88 -3.19
N ALA A 255 1.60 -5.80 -2.55
CA ALA A 255 1.40 -5.80 -1.12
C ALA A 255 2.68 -5.99 -0.33
N HIS A 256 2.77 -5.33 0.82
CA HIS A 256 3.83 -5.54 1.81
C HIS A 256 5.20 -5.47 1.15
N HIS A 257 5.41 -4.40 0.37
CA HIS A 257 6.69 -4.06 -0.25
C HIS A 257 7.24 -5.12 -1.23
N GLY A 258 6.41 -6.08 -1.64
CA GLY A 258 6.87 -7.26 -2.39
C GLY A 258 7.33 -8.42 -1.51
N SER A 259 6.69 -8.60 -0.35
CA SER A 259 6.84 -9.79 0.49
C SER A 259 6.34 -11.05 -0.21
N ASP A 260 7.08 -12.15 -0.09
CA ASP A 260 6.63 -13.45 -0.61
C ASP A 260 5.49 -14.09 0.20
N HIS A 261 5.14 -13.47 1.33
CA HIS A 261 4.01 -13.86 2.17
C HIS A 261 2.68 -13.20 1.77
N ASN A 262 2.70 -12.22 0.86
CA ASN A 262 1.53 -11.43 0.47
C ASN A 262 1.22 -11.48 -1.04
N LEU A 263 1.98 -12.26 -1.80
CA LEU A 263 1.75 -12.45 -3.24
C LEU A 263 1.76 -13.93 -3.62
N SER A 264 0.59 -14.55 -3.61
CA SER A 264 0.39 -15.93 -3.99
C SER A 264 0.19 -16.09 -5.50
N LYS A 265 0.34 -17.33 -5.96
CA LYS A 265 -0.09 -17.71 -7.31
C LYS A 265 -1.61 -17.54 -7.50
N ASP A 266 -2.40 -17.82 -6.47
CA ASP A 266 -3.87 -17.73 -6.55
C ASP A 266 -4.31 -16.28 -6.80
N LEU A 267 -3.64 -15.30 -6.18
CA LEU A 267 -3.91 -13.88 -6.45
C LEU A 267 -3.50 -13.51 -7.88
N LEU A 268 -2.30 -13.89 -8.31
CA LEU A 268 -1.79 -13.60 -9.66
C LEU A 268 -2.60 -14.28 -10.77
N ASP A 269 -3.13 -15.48 -10.52
CA ASP A 269 -4.02 -16.19 -11.45
C ASP A 269 -5.35 -15.44 -11.65
N LEU A 270 -5.79 -14.62 -10.69
CA LEU A 270 -7.05 -13.86 -10.76
C LEU A 270 -6.90 -12.49 -11.43
N ILE A 271 -5.68 -12.00 -11.65
CA ILE A 271 -5.44 -10.67 -12.21
C ILE A 271 -4.62 -10.76 -13.49
N ASP A 272 -4.96 -9.94 -14.49
CA ASP A 272 -4.12 -9.67 -15.65
C ASP A 272 -3.65 -8.22 -15.56
N CYS A 273 -2.48 -8.02 -14.96
CA CYS A 273 -1.99 -6.70 -14.57
C CYS A 273 -0.85 -6.20 -15.47
N ASP A 274 -0.97 -4.95 -15.91
CA ASP A 274 0.00 -4.30 -16.79
C ASP A 274 1.20 -3.74 -16.04
N ARG A 275 1.00 -3.16 -14.85
CA ARG A 275 2.06 -2.48 -14.09
C ARG A 275 2.04 -2.87 -12.61
N TYR A 276 3.16 -3.39 -12.12
CA TYR A 276 3.37 -3.77 -10.72
C TYR A 276 4.27 -2.74 -10.04
N LEU A 277 3.78 -2.06 -9.00
CA LEU A 277 4.55 -1.09 -8.24
C LEU A 277 5.15 -1.76 -7.01
N ILE A 278 6.46 -1.64 -6.84
CA ILE A 278 7.19 -2.11 -5.67
C ILE A 278 7.79 -0.88 -4.98
N SER A 279 7.24 -0.53 -3.82
CA SER A 279 7.72 0.60 -3.02
C SER A 279 8.53 0.06 -1.85
N THR A 280 9.85 0.16 -1.91
CA THR A 280 10.76 -0.14 -0.79
C THR A 280 12.21 0.00 -1.19
N SER A 281 13.03 0.52 -0.28
CA SER A 281 14.49 0.50 -0.36
C SER A 281 15.10 -0.83 0.04
N GLY A 282 14.31 -1.72 0.67
CA GLY A 282 14.80 -2.97 1.26
C GLY A 282 15.70 -2.79 2.49
N ALA A 283 15.87 -1.57 3.02
CA ALA A 283 16.87 -1.27 4.05
C ALA A 283 16.72 -2.08 5.36
N ARG A 284 15.51 -2.49 5.74
CA ARG A 284 15.25 -3.30 6.94
C ARG A 284 14.97 -4.77 6.66
N HIS A 285 14.15 -5.06 5.65
CA HIS A 285 13.59 -6.40 5.41
C HIS A 285 14.09 -7.07 4.12
N ASP A 286 15.00 -6.42 3.39
CA ASP A 286 15.49 -6.85 2.07
C ASP A 286 14.35 -7.14 1.07
N HIS A 287 13.25 -6.39 1.21
CA HIS A 287 12.18 -6.37 0.24
C HIS A 287 12.60 -5.63 -1.05
N PRO A 288 11.98 -5.96 -2.20
CA PRO A 288 11.06 -7.08 -2.38
C PRO A 288 11.79 -8.43 -2.33
N ASN A 289 11.11 -9.47 -1.84
CA ASN A 289 11.70 -10.80 -1.85
C ASN A 289 11.75 -11.32 -3.30
N ALA A 290 12.83 -12.03 -3.63
CA ALA A 290 13.01 -12.55 -4.98
C ALA A 290 11.92 -13.54 -5.42
N ILE A 291 11.29 -14.24 -4.46
CA ILE A 291 10.15 -15.11 -4.71
C ILE A 291 8.94 -14.31 -5.20
N ALA A 292 8.65 -13.15 -4.61
CA ALA A 292 7.51 -12.33 -5.03
C ALA A 292 7.68 -11.84 -6.46
N VAL A 293 8.85 -11.28 -6.79
CA VAL A 293 9.15 -10.81 -8.16
C VAL A 293 9.14 -11.97 -9.15
N ALA A 294 9.74 -13.11 -8.80
CA ALA A 294 9.69 -14.31 -9.64
C ALA A 294 8.27 -14.81 -9.90
N ARG A 295 7.37 -14.74 -8.89
CA ARG A 295 5.95 -15.05 -9.08
C ARG A 295 5.28 -14.09 -10.04
N ILE A 296 5.54 -12.77 -9.96
CA ILE A 296 5.04 -11.79 -10.94
C ILE A 296 5.51 -12.17 -12.35
N LEU A 297 6.81 -12.44 -12.52
CA LEU A 297 7.37 -12.81 -13.82
C LEU A 297 6.75 -14.09 -14.40
N LYS A 298 6.44 -15.07 -13.53
CA LYS A 298 5.95 -16.37 -13.96
C LYS A 298 4.43 -16.45 -14.15
N HIS A 299 3.68 -15.79 -13.27
CA HIS A 299 2.22 -15.94 -13.14
C HIS A 299 1.44 -14.66 -13.43
N GLY A 300 2.11 -13.51 -13.52
CA GLY A 300 1.47 -12.25 -13.87
C GLY A 300 0.98 -12.18 -15.32
N GLY A 301 0.53 -10.98 -15.72
CA GLY A 301 0.01 -10.73 -17.07
C GLY A 301 1.02 -10.97 -18.19
N ALA A 302 0.53 -11.12 -19.43
CA ALA A 302 1.39 -11.38 -20.59
C ALA A 302 2.35 -10.21 -20.87
N LYS A 303 1.86 -8.98 -20.69
CA LYS A 303 2.66 -7.76 -20.62
C LYS A 303 2.72 -7.35 -19.15
N LYS A 304 3.89 -6.98 -18.69
CA LYS A 304 4.09 -6.54 -17.31
C LYS A 304 5.29 -5.61 -17.23
N GLU A 305 5.06 -4.44 -16.66
CA GLU A 305 6.08 -3.49 -16.25
C GLU A 305 6.25 -3.60 -14.73
N ILE A 306 7.49 -3.76 -14.26
CA ILE A 306 7.78 -3.74 -12.83
C ILE A 306 8.44 -2.40 -12.51
N VAL A 307 7.75 -1.59 -11.72
CA VAL A 307 8.21 -0.26 -11.32
C VAL A 307 8.76 -0.35 -9.91
N PHE A 308 10.02 0.00 -9.76
CA PHE A 308 10.70 0.11 -8.48
C PHE A 308 10.96 1.57 -8.20
N ASN A 309 10.65 2.06 -7.00
CA ASN A 309 11.06 3.42 -6.63
C ASN A 309 12.53 3.52 -6.22
N TYR A 310 13.25 2.40 -6.03
CA TYR A 310 14.68 2.41 -5.72
C TYR A 310 15.50 1.65 -6.77
N ARG A 311 16.57 2.29 -7.26
CA ARG A 311 17.39 1.79 -8.38
C ARG A 311 18.13 0.50 -8.05
N ASP A 312 18.60 0.34 -6.83
CA ASP A 312 19.36 -0.84 -6.41
C ASP A 312 18.48 -2.11 -6.42
N ARG A 313 17.21 -1.99 -6.02
CA ARG A 313 16.21 -3.06 -6.11
C ARG A 313 15.90 -3.38 -7.57
N ALA A 314 15.74 -2.35 -8.41
CA ALA A 314 15.50 -2.50 -9.84
C ALA A 314 16.63 -3.25 -10.55
N ALA A 315 17.90 -2.93 -10.22
CA ALA A 315 19.08 -3.48 -10.86
C ALA A 315 19.20 -5.02 -10.74
N ILE A 316 18.62 -5.63 -9.71
CA ILE A 316 18.57 -7.09 -9.53
C ILE A 316 17.74 -7.74 -10.66
N TRP A 317 16.73 -7.03 -11.16
CA TRP A 317 15.75 -7.52 -12.13
C TRP A 317 15.87 -6.90 -13.51
N ASP A 318 16.69 -5.85 -13.68
CA ASP A 318 16.95 -5.22 -14.97
C ASP A 318 17.99 -6.02 -15.78
N VAL A 319 17.64 -7.26 -16.12
CA VAL A 319 18.52 -8.23 -16.78
C VAL A 319 17.92 -8.66 -18.12
N ASP A 320 18.60 -8.37 -19.23
CA ASP A 320 18.10 -8.59 -20.60
C ASP A 320 17.65 -10.03 -20.86
N SER A 321 18.43 -11.02 -20.40
CA SER A 321 18.08 -12.44 -20.59
C SER A 321 16.82 -12.85 -19.83
N LEU A 322 16.50 -12.20 -18.71
CA LEU A 322 15.24 -12.41 -17.99
C LEU A 322 14.10 -11.67 -18.69
N LYS A 323 14.32 -10.41 -19.09
CA LYS A 323 13.33 -9.58 -19.81
C LYS A 323 12.85 -10.28 -21.09
N ASP A 324 13.79 -10.79 -21.90
CA ASP A 324 13.49 -11.54 -23.12
C ASP A 324 12.71 -12.83 -22.84
N ARG A 325 13.05 -13.53 -21.76
CA ARG A 325 12.45 -14.83 -21.42
C ARG A 325 11.05 -14.70 -20.84
N PHE A 326 10.80 -13.71 -20.00
CA PHE A 326 9.54 -13.55 -19.25
C PHE A 326 8.64 -12.41 -19.76
N GLY A 327 9.11 -11.64 -20.75
CA GLY A 327 8.33 -10.60 -21.42
C GLY A 327 7.94 -9.46 -20.49
N TYR A 328 8.94 -8.83 -19.85
CA TYR A 328 8.71 -7.71 -18.93
C TYR A 328 9.65 -6.54 -19.17
N THR A 329 9.29 -5.38 -18.64
CA THR A 329 10.14 -4.20 -18.56
C THR A 329 10.34 -3.78 -17.10
N VAL A 330 11.42 -3.04 -16.85
CA VAL A 330 11.72 -2.47 -15.53
C VAL A 330 11.75 -0.96 -15.66
N THR A 331 11.10 -0.29 -14.71
CA THR A 331 11.16 1.16 -14.55
C THR A 331 11.70 1.49 -13.17
N ALA A 332 12.62 2.45 -13.13
CA ALA A 332 13.28 2.92 -11.91
C ALA A 332 13.57 4.42 -12.05
N PRO A 333 13.91 5.13 -10.95
CA PRO A 333 14.37 6.50 -11.04
C PRO A 333 15.53 6.66 -12.03
N ALA A 334 15.55 7.78 -12.75
CA ALA A 334 16.66 8.10 -13.64
C ALA A 334 17.99 8.19 -12.85
N PRO A 335 19.16 7.92 -13.46
CA PRO A 335 20.46 7.97 -12.77
C PRO A 335 20.79 9.31 -12.09
N ASP A 336 20.28 10.41 -12.61
CA ASP A 336 20.44 11.77 -12.10
C ASP A 336 19.28 12.24 -11.22
N ALA A 337 18.19 11.48 -11.15
CA ALA A 337 17.07 11.75 -10.26
C ALA A 337 17.33 11.29 -8.82
N GLU A 338 16.60 11.90 -7.89
CA GLU A 338 16.54 11.45 -6.51
C GLU A 338 15.92 10.05 -6.43
N ASP A 339 16.55 9.15 -5.68
CA ASP A 339 16.02 7.79 -5.49
C ASP A 339 14.77 7.82 -4.60
N GLY A 340 13.84 6.91 -4.86
CA GLY A 340 12.54 6.84 -4.18
C GLY A 340 11.42 7.61 -4.90
N PHE A 341 11.74 8.47 -5.88
CA PHE A 341 10.74 9.15 -6.70
C PHE A 341 10.57 8.51 -8.07
N VAL A 342 9.37 8.04 -8.38
CA VAL A 342 8.98 7.59 -9.72
C VAL A 342 7.57 8.06 -10.01
N SER A 343 7.38 8.71 -11.16
CA SER A 343 6.05 9.15 -11.62
C SER A 343 5.74 8.63 -13.01
N PHE A 344 4.46 8.36 -13.26
CA PHE A 344 3.95 7.99 -14.58
C PHE A 344 2.47 8.37 -14.70
N GLU A 345 1.96 8.40 -15.92
CA GLU A 345 0.54 8.63 -16.23
C GLU A 345 -0.06 7.38 -16.92
N LEU A 346 -1.40 7.23 -16.84
CA LEU A 346 -2.17 6.15 -17.46
C LEU A 346 -3.06 6.62 -18.62
#